data_AF-A0A349UJR2-F1
#
_entry.id   AF-A0A349UJR2-F1
#
_cell.length_a   1.000
_cell.length_b   1.000
_cell.length_c   1.000
_cell.angle_alpha   90.00
_cell.angle_beta   90.00
_cell.angle_gamma   90.00
#
_symmetry.space_group_name_H-M   'P 1'
#
loop_
_entity.id
_entity.type
_entity.pdbx_description
1 polymer ?
#
loop_
_entity_poly.entity_id
_entity_poly.type
_entity_poly.pdbx_seq_one_letter_code
_entity_poly.pdbx_strand_id
1 'polypeptide(L)'
;MGLGEWIGRLFGGKSQDRGGSVAPGRLVLVELSARLGVSVAELQAARVEYAQFTVPKRRGGQRKISAPSDGLKTLQRRILYRLLGRLKSHPTVQGFERGRSIVTNAVPHVGRAVVLRMDIRDFFPTTTAKRVEMYFRRTGWDAESAALLTRLCTHEGGLPQGAPTSPRLSNLVNHPMDARLEALAATAGATYTRYADDLTFSLPQDTPGTTARLIGSTKAILRSYGYRLHQDKKLRIWRRHDRQMVTGLVVNERANLPRRLRRKLRAIEHHLLTGRPATLTADQLNGWKALQNMVDAQALPPAQE
;
A
#
# COMPACT_ATOMS: atom_id res chain seq x y z
N MET A 1 -2.95 7.23 -24.48
CA MET A 1 -1.86 7.97 -23.80
C MET A 1 -0.61 7.11 -23.80
N GLY A 2 0.45 7.60 -24.45
CA GLY A 2 1.70 6.85 -24.63
C GLY A 2 2.58 6.90 -23.39
N LEU A 3 3.37 5.86 -23.18
CA LEU A 3 4.31 5.72 -22.06
C LEU A 3 5.34 6.87 -21.98
N GLY A 4 5.59 7.57 -23.09
CA GLY A 4 6.49 8.73 -23.19
C GLY A 4 5.97 10.00 -22.53
N GLU A 5 4.68 10.32 -22.66
CA GLU A 5 4.05 11.48 -21.98
C GLU A 5 4.04 11.30 -20.45
N TRP A 6 4.01 10.03 -19.99
CA TRP A 6 4.02 9.69 -18.56
C TRP A 6 5.37 9.97 -17.89
N ILE A 7 6.49 9.77 -18.60
CA ILE A 7 7.85 10.06 -18.09
C ILE A 7 8.05 11.57 -17.91
N GLY A 8 7.60 12.39 -18.86
CA GLY A 8 7.73 13.86 -18.79
C GLY A 8 7.02 14.49 -17.60
N ARG A 9 5.91 13.91 -17.14
CA ARG A 9 5.14 14.42 -15.97
C ARG A 9 5.69 13.99 -14.61
N LEU A 10 6.53 12.95 -14.54
CA LEU A 10 7.18 12.51 -13.30
C LEU A 10 8.33 13.42 -12.86
N PHE A 11 8.94 14.16 -13.79
CA PHE A 11 10.13 14.98 -13.57
C PHE A 11 9.91 16.49 -13.75
N GLY A 12 8.66 16.97 -13.78
CA GLY A 12 8.32 18.36 -14.08
C GLY A 12 8.92 19.39 -13.11
N GLY A 13 10.10 19.92 -13.48
CA GLY A 13 10.56 21.27 -13.19
C GLY A 13 10.61 22.04 -14.52
N LYS A 14 10.04 23.23 -14.58
CA LYS A 14 10.14 24.11 -15.76
C LYS A 14 11.59 24.54 -15.92
N SER A 15 12.19 24.26 -17.06
CA SER A 15 13.40 24.94 -17.54
C SER A 15 13.30 25.10 -19.04
N GLN A 16 13.34 26.37 -19.47
CA GLN A 16 13.31 26.84 -20.86
C GLN A 16 14.44 26.23 -21.71
N ASP A 17 14.13 26.11 -23.01
CA ASP A 17 14.99 25.71 -24.12
C ASP A 17 16.45 26.17 -24.03
N ARG A 18 17.38 25.20 -24.20
CA ARG A 18 18.45 25.25 -25.22
C ARG A 18 18.74 23.84 -25.72
N GLY A 19 18.88 23.72 -27.04
CA GLY A 19 19.01 22.46 -27.77
C GLY A 19 20.20 21.58 -27.35
N GLY A 20 19.95 20.27 -27.38
CA GLY A 20 20.90 19.21 -27.07
C GLY A 20 20.14 17.95 -26.63
N SER A 21 19.68 17.15 -27.59
CA SER A 21 19.06 15.84 -27.30
C SER A 21 20.12 14.87 -26.79
N VAL A 22 20.39 14.93 -25.48
CA VAL A 22 21.13 13.89 -24.77
C VAL A 22 20.09 12.96 -24.20
N ALA A 23 20.01 11.72 -24.73
CA ALA A 23 19.24 10.67 -24.09
C ALA A 23 19.65 10.61 -22.62
N PRO A 24 18.70 10.63 -21.65
CA PRO A 24 19.06 10.66 -20.24
C PRO A 24 19.98 9.47 -19.94
N GLY A 25 21.21 9.76 -19.52
CA GLY A 25 22.21 8.74 -19.21
C GLY A 25 21.62 7.74 -18.23
N ARG A 26 21.80 6.43 -18.51
CA ARG A 26 21.34 5.39 -17.59
C ARG A 26 21.99 5.59 -16.23
N LEU A 27 21.21 5.42 -15.17
CA LEU A 27 21.74 5.44 -13.81
C LEU A 27 22.54 4.14 -13.61
N VAL A 28 23.85 4.28 -13.39
CA VAL A 28 24.80 3.18 -13.26
C VAL A 28 25.18 2.94 -11.80
N LEU A 29 25.99 1.91 -11.55
CA LEU A 29 26.35 1.47 -10.20
C LEU A 29 27.05 2.56 -9.36
N VAL A 30 27.85 3.42 -10.01
CA VAL A 30 28.50 4.57 -9.36
C VAL A 30 27.47 5.58 -8.84
N GLU A 31 26.42 5.84 -9.62
CA GLU A 31 25.33 6.73 -9.20
C GLU A 31 24.50 6.11 -8.07
N LEU A 32 24.31 4.79 -8.09
CA LEU A 32 23.66 4.07 -6.99
C LEU A 32 24.46 4.23 -5.69
N SER A 33 25.77 4.01 -5.76
CA SER A 33 26.70 4.19 -4.65
C SER A 33 26.63 5.61 -4.07
N ALA A 34 26.71 6.63 -4.93
CA ALA A 34 26.63 8.03 -4.52
C ALA A 34 25.31 8.37 -3.82
N ARG A 35 24.17 7.93 -4.38
CA ARG A 35 22.84 8.21 -3.78
C ARG A 35 22.63 7.53 -2.44
N LEU A 36 23.21 6.35 -2.25
CA LEU A 36 23.10 5.59 -1.01
C LEU A 36 24.15 5.98 0.04
N GLY A 37 25.23 6.66 -0.37
CA GLY A 37 26.37 6.97 0.49
C GLY A 37 27.06 5.71 1.01
N VAL A 38 27.18 4.70 0.14
CA VAL A 38 27.79 3.39 0.39
C VAL A 38 28.66 3.06 -0.80
N SER A 39 29.89 2.59 -0.60
CA SER A 39 30.81 2.28 -1.71
C SER A 39 30.27 1.16 -2.60
N VAL A 40 30.71 1.12 -3.86
CA VAL A 40 30.35 0.05 -4.79
C VAL A 40 30.72 -1.33 -4.23
N ALA A 41 31.92 -1.46 -3.65
CA ALA A 41 32.41 -2.69 -3.05
C ALA A 41 31.51 -3.17 -1.90
N GLU A 42 31.10 -2.26 -1.00
CA GLU A 42 30.17 -2.58 0.09
C GLU A 42 28.79 -3.01 -0.43
N LEU A 43 28.27 -2.37 -1.47
CA LEU A 43 26.98 -2.76 -2.07
C LEU A 43 27.05 -4.15 -2.70
N GLN A 44 28.13 -4.46 -3.42
CA GLN A 44 28.34 -5.77 -4.05
C GLN A 44 28.55 -6.87 -2.99
N ALA A 45 29.35 -6.59 -1.96
CA ALA A 45 29.66 -7.52 -0.87
C ALA A 45 28.53 -7.65 0.18
N ALA A 46 27.51 -6.78 0.14
CA ALA A 46 26.42 -6.80 1.11
C ALA A 46 25.72 -8.18 1.15
N ARG A 47 25.76 -8.81 2.33
CA ARG A 47 25.07 -10.07 2.58
C ARG A 47 23.56 -9.87 2.68
N VAL A 48 22.81 -10.77 2.05
CA VAL A 48 21.34 -10.74 2.05
C VAL A 48 20.82 -11.85 2.95
N GLU A 49 20.63 -11.51 4.22
CA GLU A 49 20.26 -12.45 5.27
C GLU A 49 18.92 -12.04 5.90
N TYR A 50 18.07 -13.03 6.13
CA TYR A 50 16.76 -12.84 6.75
C TYR A 50 16.54 -13.87 7.86
N ALA A 51 16.14 -13.39 9.03
CA ALA A 51 15.63 -14.23 10.11
C ALA A 51 14.13 -14.48 9.89
N GLN A 52 13.73 -15.75 9.93
CA GLN A 52 12.34 -16.16 9.75
C GLN A 52 11.70 -16.47 11.09
N PHE A 53 10.52 -15.89 11.34
CA PHE A 53 9.70 -16.21 12.51
C PHE A 53 8.22 -16.07 12.17
N THR A 54 7.36 -16.59 13.04
CA THR A 54 5.91 -16.52 12.83
C THR A 54 5.23 -15.63 13.86
N VAL A 55 4.22 -14.90 13.42
CA VAL A 55 3.36 -14.08 14.28
C VAL A 55 1.92 -14.57 14.14
N PRO A 56 1.17 -14.74 15.25
CA PRO A 56 -0.23 -15.14 15.18
C PRO A 56 -1.07 -14.09 14.44
N LYS A 57 -1.89 -14.54 13.49
CA LYS A 57 -2.88 -13.68 12.84
C LYS A 57 -4.04 -13.44 13.81
N ARG A 58 -4.61 -12.22 13.78
CA ARG A 58 -5.77 -11.81 14.60
C ARG A 58 -6.99 -12.74 14.48
N ARG A 59 -7.16 -13.45 13.35
CA ARG A 59 -8.29 -14.36 13.09
C ARG A 59 -7.85 -15.83 13.01
N GLY A 60 -6.74 -16.18 13.66
CA GLY A 60 -6.17 -17.53 13.61
C GLY A 60 -5.23 -17.75 12.42
N GLY A 61 -4.39 -18.77 12.54
CA GLY A 61 -3.27 -19.05 11.63
C GLY A 61 -2.02 -18.22 11.94
N GLN A 62 -0.95 -18.49 11.21
CA GLN A 62 0.34 -17.85 11.39
C GLN A 62 0.72 -16.97 10.19
N ARG A 63 1.49 -15.91 10.44
CA ARG A 63 2.13 -15.07 9.42
C ARG A 63 3.64 -15.28 9.51
N LYS A 64 4.22 -15.87 8.45
CA LYS A 64 5.67 -15.92 8.26
C LYS A 64 6.18 -14.48 8.04
N ILE A 65 7.10 -14.04 8.88
CA ILE A 65 7.83 -12.78 8.76
C ILE A 65 9.28 -13.15 8.44
N SER A 66 9.83 -12.48 7.44
CA SER A 66 11.25 -12.55 7.07
C SER A 66 11.84 -11.19 7.38
N ALA A 67 12.47 -11.06 8.55
CA ALA A 67 13.10 -9.83 9.00
C ALA A 67 14.56 -9.77 8.50
N PRO A 68 14.97 -8.69 7.80
CA PRO A 68 16.35 -8.54 7.37
C PRO A 68 17.30 -8.39 8.56
N SER A 69 18.53 -8.86 8.42
CA SER A 69 19.62 -8.55 9.36
C SER A 69 19.83 -7.04 9.50
N ASP A 70 20.42 -6.57 10.61
CA ASP A 70 20.52 -5.12 10.87
C ASP A 70 21.33 -4.36 9.82
N GLY A 71 22.38 -4.98 9.28
CA GLY A 71 23.14 -4.44 8.15
C GLY A 71 22.29 -4.27 6.90
N LEU A 72 21.57 -5.32 6.50
CA LEU A 72 20.66 -5.27 5.35
C LEU A 72 19.51 -4.28 5.56
N LYS A 73 18.94 -4.24 6.76
CA LYS A 73 17.86 -3.34 7.15
C LYS A 73 18.29 -1.88 7.05
N THR A 74 19.53 -1.57 7.44
CA THR A 74 20.12 -0.24 7.32
C THR A 74 20.25 0.17 5.86
N LEU A 75 20.77 -0.72 5.01
CA LEU A 75 20.87 -0.47 3.58
C LEU A 75 19.49 -0.31 2.91
N GLN A 76 18.52 -1.16 3.26
CA GLN A 76 17.14 -1.07 2.78
C GLN A 76 16.45 0.23 3.19
N ARG A 77 16.71 0.75 4.40
CA ARG A 77 16.22 2.09 4.81
C ARG A 77 16.83 3.20 3.97
N ARG A 78 18.13 3.12 3.64
CA ARG A 78 18.75 4.09 2.72
C ARG A 78 18.10 4.04 1.35
N ILE A 79 17.89 2.86 0.77
CA ILE A 79 17.15 2.67 -0.49
C ILE A 79 15.75 3.29 -0.40
N LEU A 80 15.00 2.98 0.67
CA LEU A 80 13.65 3.50 0.88
C LEU A 80 13.64 5.04 0.87
N TYR A 81 14.50 5.68 1.64
CA TYR A 81 14.44 7.14 1.80
C TYR A 81 15.09 7.91 0.66
N ARG A 82 16.22 7.43 0.13
CA ARG A 82 17.01 8.14 -0.89
C ARG A 82 16.53 7.87 -2.30
N LEU A 83 16.00 6.68 -2.58
CA LEU A 83 15.59 6.28 -3.94
C LEU A 83 14.07 6.21 -4.09
N LEU A 84 13.38 5.51 -3.18
CA LEU A 84 11.96 5.17 -3.37
C LEU A 84 10.99 6.22 -2.80
N GLY A 85 11.44 7.00 -1.82
CA GLY A 85 10.57 7.86 -1.01
C GLY A 85 9.85 8.92 -1.82
N ARG A 86 10.53 9.49 -2.83
CA ARG A 86 10.01 10.59 -3.68
C ARG A 86 9.24 10.12 -4.91
N LEU A 87 9.30 8.83 -5.25
CA LEU A 87 8.61 8.28 -6.42
C LEU A 87 7.10 8.24 -6.17
N LYS A 88 6.27 8.55 -7.16
CA LYS A 88 4.81 8.56 -6.97
C LYS A 88 4.24 7.16 -7.23
N SER A 89 3.51 6.62 -6.25
CA SER A 89 2.62 5.48 -6.47
C SER A 89 1.28 5.95 -7.01
N HIS A 90 0.42 5.00 -7.38
CA HIS A 90 -0.87 5.33 -7.96
C HIS A 90 -1.79 6.05 -6.94
N PRO A 91 -2.54 7.11 -7.33
CA PRO A 91 -3.31 7.94 -6.38
C PRO A 91 -4.37 7.19 -5.55
N THR A 92 -4.91 6.09 -6.08
CA THR A 92 -5.91 5.24 -5.40
C THR A 92 -5.30 4.38 -4.28
N VAL A 93 -3.98 4.32 -4.17
CA VAL A 93 -3.27 3.56 -3.15
C VAL A 93 -3.21 4.34 -1.85
N GLN A 94 -3.66 3.69 -0.79
CA GLN A 94 -3.79 4.29 0.54
C GLN A 94 -2.89 3.60 1.57
N GLY A 95 -2.63 2.30 1.40
CA GLY A 95 -1.76 1.55 2.29
C GLY A 95 -0.29 1.92 2.09
N PHE A 96 0.45 2.09 3.18
CA PHE A 96 1.91 2.35 3.19
C PHE A 96 2.37 3.65 2.52
N GLU A 97 1.46 4.59 2.31
CA GLU A 97 1.76 5.90 1.74
C GLU A 97 1.78 6.99 2.82
N ARG A 98 2.72 7.93 2.69
CA ARG A 98 2.79 9.08 3.60
C ARG A 98 1.56 9.95 3.43
N GLY A 99 1.00 10.44 4.54
CA GLY A 99 -0.22 11.24 4.53
C GLY A 99 -1.50 10.45 4.20
N ARG A 100 -1.41 9.12 4.06
CA ARG A 100 -2.56 8.23 3.91
C ARG A 100 -2.77 7.44 5.20
N SER A 101 -4.01 7.04 5.45
CA SER A 101 -4.40 6.31 6.64
C SER A 101 -5.55 5.36 6.34
N ILE A 102 -5.90 4.52 7.32
CA ILE A 102 -7.14 3.72 7.24
C ILE A 102 -8.39 4.59 7.10
N VAL A 103 -8.31 5.86 7.50
CA VAL A 103 -9.43 6.81 7.41
C VAL A 103 -9.50 7.42 6.02
N THR A 104 -8.38 7.85 5.42
CA THR A 104 -8.37 8.32 4.02
C THR A 104 -8.75 7.21 3.04
N ASN A 105 -8.50 5.96 3.39
CA ASN A 105 -8.98 4.80 2.64
C ASN A 105 -10.49 4.58 2.75
N ALA A 106 -11.08 4.86 3.91
CA ALA A 106 -12.50 4.61 4.16
C ALA A 106 -13.43 5.69 3.59
N VAL A 107 -13.02 6.96 3.68
CA VAL A 107 -13.83 8.13 3.27
C VAL A 107 -14.43 8.03 1.87
N PRO A 108 -13.69 7.62 0.82
CA PRO A 108 -14.24 7.56 -0.54
C PRO A 108 -15.44 6.61 -0.70
N HIS A 109 -15.62 5.69 0.24
CA HIS A 109 -16.65 4.65 0.22
C HIS A 109 -17.85 4.97 1.12
N VAL A 110 -17.87 6.14 1.76
CA VAL A 110 -18.93 6.57 2.66
C VAL A 110 -20.27 6.75 1.92
N GLY A 111 -21.38 6.30 2.52
CA GLY A 111 -22.73 6.57 2.00
C GLY A 111 -23.13 5.75 0.77
N ARG A 112 -22.28 4.83 0.34
CA ARG A 112 -22.45 4.05 -0.90
C ARG A 112 -23.47 2.92 -0.72
N ALA A 113 -24.24 2.60 -1.77
CA ALA A 113 -25.25 1.54 -1.69
C ALA A 113 -24.62 0.15 -1.54
N VAL A 114 -23.46 -0.08 -2.17
CA VAL A 114 -22.72 -1.34 -2.08
C VAL A 114 -21.25 -1.05 -1.82
N VAL A 115 -20.65 -1.79 -0.87
CA VAL A 115 -19.20 -1.82 -0.63
C VAL A 115 -18.70 -3.25 -0.83
N LEU A 116 -17.74 -3.39 -1.73
CA LEU A 116 -17.10 -4.64 -2.12
C LEU A 116 -15.66 -4.64 -1.59
N ARG A 117 -15.26 -5.73 -0.92
CA ARG A 117 -13.87 -5.91 -0.50
C ARG A 117 -13.31 -7.27 -0.93
N MET A 118 -12.11 -7.21 -1.50
CA MET A 118 -11.39 -8.36 -2.07
C MET A 118 -9.95 -8.35 -1.52
N ASP A 119 -9.47 -9.50 -1.03
CA ASP A 119 -8.16 -9.65 -0.37
C ASP A 119 -7.23 -10.43 -1.32
N ILE A 120 -6.09 -9.85 -1.69
CA ILE A 120 -5.08 -10.51 -2.52
C ILE A 120 -4.31 -11.52 -1.66
N ARG A 121 -4.22 -12.76 -2.14
CA ARG A 121 -3.43 -13.81 -1.49
C ARG A 121 -1.94 -13.52 -1.66
N ASP A 122 -1.19 -13.67 -0.57
CA ASP A 122 0.28 -13.65 -0.55
C ASP A 122 0.88 -12.46 -1.32
N PHE A 123 0.30 -11.26 -1.11
CA PHE A 123 0.59 -10.05 -1.90
C PHE A 123 2.08 -9.70 -2.04
N PHE A 124 2.84 -9.74 -0.93
CA PHE A 124 4.27 -9.44 -0.96
C PHE A 124 5.08 -10.52 -1.70
N PRO A 125 5.04 -11.82 -1.32
CA PRO A 125 5.74 -12.86 -2.07
C PRO A 125 5.36 -12.93 -3.56
N THR A 126 4.09 -12.65 -3.90
CA THR A 126 3.61 -12.66 -5.28
C THR A 126 4.09 -11.45 -6.09
N THR A 127 4.59 -10.40 -5.43
CA THR A 127 5.31 -9.31 -6.10
C THR A 127 6.74 -9.77 -6.38
N THR A 128 6.91 -10.43 -7.52
CA THR A 128 8.13 -11.20 -7.85
C THR A 128 9.36 -10.32 -8.06
N ALA A 129 10.54 -10.89 -7.81
CA ALA A 129 11.84 -10.25 -8.06
C ALA A 129 11.97 -9.77 -9.52
N LYS A 130 11.49 -10.56 -10.48
CA LYS A 130 11.44 -10.16 -11.91
C LYS A 130 10.66 -8.85 -12.13
N ARG A 131 9.52 -8.67 -11.46
CA ARG A 131 8.72 -7.44 -11.57
C ARG A 131 9.39 -6.26 -10.88
N VAL A 132 10.08 -6.50 -9.77
CA VAL A 132 10.88 -5.48 -9.07
C VAL A 132 12.06 -5.03 -9.93
N GLU A 133 12.80 -5.95 -10.53
CA GLU A 133 13.92 -5.63 -11.42
C GLU A 133 13.46 -4.86 -12.65
N MET A 134 12.39 -5.32 -13.30
CA MET A 134 11.79 -4.62 -14.44
C MET A 134 11.35 -3.20 -14.07
N TYR A 135 10.82 -3.00 -12.86
CA TYR A 135 10.49 -1.68 -12.37
C TYR A 135 11.75 -0.80 -12.27
N PHE A 136 12.83 -1.28 -11.65
CA PHE A 136 14.07 -0.49 -11.56
C PHE A 136 14.64 -0.14 -12.93
N ARG A 137 14.67 -1.10 -13.87
CA ARG A 137 15.09 -0.84 -15.26
C ARG A 137 14.24 0.23 -15.93
N ARG A 138 12.92 0.20 -15.75
CA ARG A 138 11.98 1.21 -16.29
C ARG A 138 12.16 2.59 -15.65
N THR A 139 12.67 2.66 -14.43
CA THR A 139 13.02 3.92 -13.77
C THR A 139 14.39 4.48 -14.18
N GLY A 140 15.09 3.84 -15.11
CA GLY A 140 16.34 4.35 -15.71
C GLY A 140 17.62 3.71 -15.18
N TRP A 141 17.54 2.73 -14.27
CA TRP A 141 18.71 1.96 -13.85
C TRP A 141 19.17 1.00 -14.95
N ASP A 142 20.49 0.85 -15.08
CA ASP A 142 21.08 -0.19 -15.93
C ASP A 142 20.82 -1.62 -15.38
N ALA A 143 21.22 -2.63 -16.14
CA ALA A 143 20.95 -4.02 -15.78
C ALA A 143 21.64 -4.43 -14.47
N GLU A 144 22.90 -4.02 -14.29
CA GLU A 144 23.68 -4.33 -13.09
C GLU A 144 23.08 -3.71 -11.83
N SER A 145 22.79 -2.40 -11.86
CA SER A 145 22.22 -1.70 -10.70
C SER A 145 20.81 -2.18 -10.38
N ALA A 146 19.99 -2.48 -11.39
CA ALA A 146 18.65 -3.03 -11.19
C ALA A 146 18.70 -4.43 -10.57
N ALA A 147 19.62 -5.30 -11.02
CA ALA A 147 19.81 -6.62 -10.44
C ALA A 147 20.28 -6.53 -8.98
N LEU A 148 21.23 -5.62 -8.70
CA LEU A 148 21.72 -5.38 -7.35
C LEU A 148 20.63 -4.86 -6.40
N LEU A 149 19.87 -3.85 -6.81
CA LEU A 149 18.72 -3.33 -6.06
C LEU A 149 17.68 -4.40 -5.80
N THR A 150 17.40 -5.25 -6.80
CA THR A 150 16.47 -6.37 -6.68
C THR A 150 16.96 -7.39 -5.66
N ARG A 151 18.23 -7.80 -5.74
CA ARG A 151 18.88 -8.71 -4.78
C ARG A 151 18.77 -8.18 -3.35
N LEU A 152 19.00 -6.88 -3.15
CA LEU A 152 18.93 -6.25 -1.82
C LEU A 152 17.50 -6.09 -1.28
N CYS A 153 16.49 -6.07 -2.15
CA CYS A 153 15.10 -5.79 -1.75
C CYS A 153 14.18 -7.01 -1.78
N THR A 154 14.65 -8.16 -2.25
CA THR A 154 13.84 -9.36 -2.43
C THR A 154 14.44 -10.56 -1.70
N HIS A 155 13.60 -11.55 -1.44
CA HIS A 155 13.97 -12.79 -0.76
C HIS A 155 13.00 -13.90 -1.20
N GLU A 156 13.48 -15.13 -1.35
CA GLU A 156 12.66 -16.28 -1.80
C GLU A 156 11.85 -15.96 -3.10
N GLY A 157 12.44 -15.17 -4.02
CA GLY A 157 11.83 -14.85 -5.32
C GLY A 157 10.81 -13.69 -5.34
N GLY A 158 10.53 -13.05 -4.20
CA GLY A 158 9.57 -11.94 -4.12
C GLY A 158 9.89 -10.92 -3.03
N LEU A 159 8.96 -10.01 -2.76
CA LEU A 159 9.11 -9.06 -1.65
C LEU A 159 8.90 -9.78 -0.30
N PRO A 160 9.85 -9.70 0.65
CA PRO A 160 9.69 -10.28 1.97
C PRO A 160 8.76 -9.47 2.86
N GLN A 161 7.99 -10.16 3.70
CA GLN A 161 7.22 -9.53 4.78
C GLN A 161 8.17 -9.19 5.93
N GLY A 162 8.50 -7.92 6.12
CA GLY A 162 9.40 -7.46 7.19
C GLY A 162 10.50 -6.51 6.74
N ALA A 163 10.83 -6.51 5.44
CA ALA A 163 11.78 -5.54 4.88
C ALA A 163 11.18 -4.13 4.81
N PRO A 164 11.93 -3.08 5.17
CA PRO A 164 11.48 -1.69 5.09
C PRO A 164 11.09 -1.24 3.68
N THR A 165 11.69 -1.82 2.63
CA THR A 165 11.43 -1.44 1.23
C THR A 165 10.17 -2.08 0.66
N SER A 166 9.79 -3.28 1.13
CA SER A 166 8.68 -4.07 0.58
C SER A 166 7.36 -3.31 0.47
N PRO A 167 6.89 -2.58 1.52
CA PRO A 167 5.64 -1.82 1.43
C PRO A 167 5.64 -0.82 0.26
N ARG A 168 6.71 -0.03 0.16
CA ARG A 168 6.84 1.01 -0.87
C ARG A 168 7.01 0.41 -2.27
N LEU A 169 7.88 -0.58 -2.43
CA LEU A 169 8.07 -1.26 -3.71
C LEU A 169 6.78 -1.92 -4.20
N SER A 170 6.01 -2.53 -3.29
CA SER A 170 4.75 -3.17 -3.65
C SER A 170 3.75 -2.18 -4.25
N ASN A 171 3.74 -0.91 -3.81
CA ASN A 171 2.89 0.11 -4.39
C ASN A 171 3.41 0.63 -5.73
N LEU A 172 4.71 0.85 -5.84
CA LEU A 172 5.34 1.37 -7.06
C LEU A 172 5.26 0.36 -8.21
N VAL A 173 5.60 -0.89 -7.95
CA VAL A 173 5.58 -2.00 -8.93
C VAL A 173 4.15 -2.31 -9.41
N ASN A 174 3.15 -2.06 -8.57
CA ASN A 174 1.74 -2.32 -8.89
C ASN A 174 1.00 -1.15 -9.52
N HIS A 175 1.64 0.00 -9.73
CA HIS A 175 0.98 1.16 -10.35
C HIS A 175 0.20 0.82 -11.65
N PRO A 176 0.71 0.02 -12.60
CA PRO A 176 -0.06 -0.34 -13.79
C PRO A 176 -1.31 -1.19 -13.50
N MET A 177 -1.25 -2.04 -12.47
CA MET A 177 -2.40 -2.82 -12.02
C MET A 177 -3.47 -1.90 -11.44
N ASP A 178 -3.06 -0.96 -10.58
CA ASP A 178 -3.97 0.00 -9.94
C ASP A 178 -4.66 0.90 -10.97
N ALA A 179 -3.93 1.35 -12.00
CA ALA A 179 -4.50 2.14 -13.10
C ALA A 179 -5.58 1.36 -13.88
N ARG A 180 -5.38 0.06 -14.12
CA ARG A 180 -6.40 -0.79 -14.77
C ARG A 180 -7.61 -1.03 -13.86
N LEU A 181 -7.40 -1.16 -12.56
CA LEU A 181 -8.49 -1.34 -11.59
C LEU A 181 -9.29 -0.05 -11.40
N GLU A 182 -8.64 1.12 -11.39
CA GLU A 182 -9.30 2.42 -11.38
C GLU A 182 -10.12 2.62 -12.66
N ALA A 183 -9.55 2.35 -13.84
CA ALA A 183 -10.27 2.44 -15.10
C ALA A 183 -11.50 1.51 -15.12
N LEU A 184 -11.35 0.26 -14.64
CA LEU A 184 -12.47 -0.66 -14.48
C LEU A 184 -13.55 -0.09 -13.53
N ALA A 185 -13.15 0.47 -12.40
CA ALA A 185 -14.09 1.08 -11.46
C ALA A 185 -14.84 2.25 -12.10
N ALA A 186 -14.14 3.12 -12.83
CA ALA A 186 -14.74 4.23 -13.55
C ALA A 186 -15.80 3.77 -14.56
N THR A 187 -15.52 2.73 -15.34
CA THR A 187 -16.51 2.17 -16.29
C THR A 187 -17.77 1.61 -15.62
N ALA A 188 -17.67 1.22 -14.35
CA ALA A 188 -18.78 0.72 -13.55
C ALA A 188 -19.45 1.81 -12.69
N GLY A 189 -19.04 3.07 -12.79
CA GLY A 189 -19.48 4.15 -11.90
C GLY A 189 -19.09 3.92 -10.43
N ALA A 190 -18.06 3.11 -10.18
CA ALA A 190 -17.60 2.71 -8.86
C ALA A 190 -16.40 3.55 -8.40
N THR A 191 -16.24 3.66 -7.09
CA THR A 191 -15.02 4.20 -6.45
C THR A 191 -14.09 3.05 -6.10
N TYR A 192 -12.78 3.21 -6.33
CA TYR A 192 -11.76 2.19 -6.03
C TYR A 192 -10.64 2.75 -5.15
N THR A 193 -10.25 1.98 -4.14
CA THR A 193 -9.02 2.19 -3.35
C THR A 193 -8.32 0.87 -3.07
N ARG A 194 -6.99 0.94 -2.84
CA ARG A 194 -6.19 -0.20 -2.38
C ARG A 194 -5.43 0.12 -1.10
N TYR A 195 -5.60 -0.73 -0.10
CA TYR A 195 -4.83 -0.71 1.13
C TYR A 195 -4.04 -2.00 1.29
N ALA A 196 -2.75 -1.98 0.91
CA ALA A 196 -1.92 -3.17 0.85
C ALA A 196 -2.56 -4.25 -0.08
N ASP A 197 -2.91 -5.41 0.50
CA ASP A 197 -3.59 -6.54 -0.13
C ASP A 197 -5.12 -6.40 -0.19
N ASP A 198 -5.71 -5.50 0.59
CA ASP A 198 -7.16 -5.23 0.60
C ASP A 198 -7.53 -4.24 -0.54
N LEU A 199 -8.29 -4.73 -1.51
CA LEU A 199 -8.94 -3.95 -2.56
C LEU A 199 -10.36 -3.59 -2.12
N THR A 200 -10.74 -2.33 -2.24
CA THR A 200 -12.10 -1.87 -1.93
C THR A 200 -12.72 -1.18 -3.13
N PHE A 201 -13.93 -1.62 -3.50
CA PHE A 201 -14.77 -0.92 -4.46
C PHE A 201 -16.08 -0.50 -3.78
N SER A 202 -16.71 0.56 -4.26
CA SER A 202 -18.05 0.91 -3.82
C SER A 202 -18.90 1.50 -4.92
N LEU A 203 -20.17 1.12 -4.99
CA LEU A 203 -21.12 1.58 -6.00
C LEU A 203 -22.18 2.50 -5.37
N PRO A 204 -22.60 3.56 -6.08
CA PRO A 204 -23.67 4.44 -5.61
C PRO A 204 -25.04 3.75 -5.58
N GLN A 205 -25.25 2.71 -6.40
CA GLN A 205 -26.50 1.98 -6.58
C GLN A 205 -26.24 0.47 -6.45
N ASP A 206 -27.20 -0.28 -5.90
CA ASP A 206 -27.12 -1.74 -5.86
C ASP A 206 -27.56 -2.34 -7.19
N THR A 207 -26.57 -2.58 -8.06
CA THR A 207 -26.75 -3.24 -9.35
C THR A 207 -26.00 -4.57 -9.34
N PRO A 208 -26.69 -5.71 -9.08
CA PRO A 208 -26.03 -7.01 -8.96
C PRO A 208 -25.21 -7.42 -10.19
N GLY A 209 -25.71 -7.14 -11.41
CA GLY A 209 -24.99 -7.43 -12.65
C GLY A 209 -23.67 -6.67 -12.77
N THR A 210 -23.67 -5.37 -12.46
CA THR A 210 -22.47 -4.52 -12.43
C THR A 210 -21.48 -5.04 -11.38
N THR A 211 -21.97 -5.37 -10.18
CA THR A 211 -21.15 -5.93 -9.09
C THR A 211 -20.47 -7.22 -9.52
N ALA A 212 -21.22 -8.16 -10.13
CA ALA A 212 -20.68 -9.43 -10.60
C ALA A 212 -19.62 -9.25 -11.69
N ARG A 213 -19.86 -8.36 -12.66
CA ARG A 213 -18.90 -8.02 -13.73
C ARG A 213 -17.64 -7.39 -13.18
N LEU A 214 -17.77 -6.49 -12.21
CA LEU A 214 -16.64 -5.84 -11.53
C LEU A 214 -15.75 -6.87 -10.82
N ILE A 215 -16.35 -7.84 -10.12
CA ILE A 215 -15.61 -8.94 -9.47
C ILE A 215 -14.88 -9.80 -10.50
N GLY A 216 -15.57 -10.22 -11.57
CA GLY A 216 -15.01 -11.06 -12.62
C GLY A 216 -13.83 -10.39 -13.33
N SER A 217 -14.00 -9.12 -13.71
CA SER A 217 -12.98 -8.31 -14.38
C SER A 217 -11.79 -8.03 -13.47
N THR A 218 -12.04 -7.75 -12.18
CA THR A 218 -10.97 -7.59 -11.17
C THR A 218 -10.14 -8.87 -11.08
N LYS A 219 -10.78 -10.05 -11.00
CA LYS A 219 -10.06 -11.34 -10.99
C LYS A 219 -9.20 -11.52 -12.24
N ALA A 220 -9.70 -11.15 -13.42
CA ALA A 220 -8.94 -11.23 -14.66
C ALA A 220 -7.72 -10.30 -14.67
N ILE A 221 -7.89 -9.04 -14.23
CA ILE A 221 -6.79 -8.08 -14.10
C ILE A 221 -5.73 -8.63 -13.12
N LEU A 222 -6.12 -9.06 -11.93
CA LEU A 222 -5.19 -9.61 -10.94
C LEU A 222 -4.39 -10.78 -11.48
N ARG A 223 -5.04 -11.74 -12.17
CA ARG A 223 -4.36 -12.87 -12.81
C ARG A 223 -3.32 -12.43 -13.83
N SER A 224 -3.60 -11.38 -14.61
CA SER A 224 -2.62 -10.86 -15.58
C SER A 224 -1.35 -10.25 -14.95
N TYR A 225 -1.39 -9.90 -13.66
CA TYR A 225 -0.23 -9.46 -12.88
C TYR A 225 0.35 -10.56 -11.97
N GLY A 226 -0.14 -11.79 -12.09
CA GLY A 226 0.30 -12.94 -11.29
C GLY A 226 -0.40 -13.10 -9.94
N TYR A 227 -1.34 -12.21 -9.58
CA TYR A 227 -2.07 -12.29 -8.32
C TYR A 227 -3.30 -13.19 -8.38
N ARG A 228 -3.66 -13.72 -7.22
CA ARG A 228 -4.92 -14.42 -6.97
C ARG A 228 -5.59 -13.85 -5.74
N LEU A 229 -6.89 -13.99 -5.66
CA LEU A 229 -7.64 -13.65 -4.45
C LEU A 229 -7.53 -14.79 -3.44
N HIS A 230 -7.62 -14.44 -2.16
CA HIS A 230 -7.72 -15.44 -1.11
C HIS A 230 -9.03 -16.24 -1.26
N GLN A 231 -8.92 -17.57 -1.31
CA GLN A 231 -10.08 -18.45 -1.48
C GLN A 231 -10.93 -18.50 -0.20
N ASP A 232 -10.28 -18.57 0.98
CA ASP A 232 -10.96 -18.76 2.27
C ASP A 232 -11.50 -17.45 2.89
N LYS A 233 -10.90 -16.30 2.57
CA LYS A 233 -11.43 -15.00 2.99
C LYS A 233 -12.46 -14.55 1.97
N LYS A 234 -13.70 -14.94 2.23
CA LYS A 234 -14.91 -14.56 1.48
C LYS A 234 -14.81 -13.11 1.00
N LEU A 235 -14.83 -12.94 -0.32
CA LEU A 235 -15.37 -11.78 -0.99
C LEU A 235 -16.47 -11.16 -0.12
N ARG A 236 -16.30 -9.92 0.31
CA ARG A 236 -17.31 -9.24 1.13
C ARG A 236 -18.07 -8.28 0.25
N ILE A 237 -19.39 -8.44 0.23
CA ILE A 237 -20.33 -7.54 -0.40
C ILE A 237 -21.24 -7.09 0.71
N TRP A 238 -21.24 -5.80 1.02
CA TRP A 238 -22.12 -5.19 2.00
C TRP A 238 -23.04 -4.22 1.31
N ARG A 239 -24.34 -4.39 1.50
CA ARG A 239 -25.37 -3.47 1.01
C ARG A 239 -25.66 -2.39 2.04
N ARG A 240 -26.47 -1.41 1.67
CA ARG A 240 -26.82 -0.27 2.53
C ARG A 240 -27.37 -0.68 3.90
N HIS A 241 -28.13 -1.78 3.97
CA HIS A 241 -28.69 -2.31 5.21
C HIS A 241 -27.69 -3.13 6.05
N ASP A 242 -26.58 -3.55 5.46
CA ASP A 242 -25.50 -4.22 6.19
C ASP A 242 -24.62 -3.20 6.90
N ARG A 243 -23.87 -3.65 7.92
CA ARG A 243 -22.75 -2.86 8.44
C ARG A 243 -21.58 -2.90 7.46
N GLN A 244 -21.52 -1.90 6.58
CA GLN A 244 -20.44 -1.71 5.61
C GLN A 244 -19.15 -1.33 6.32
N MET A 245 -18.03 -1.99 5.97
CA MET A 245 -16.75 -1.73 6.60
C MET A 245 -15.60 -1.60 5.61
N VAL A 246 -14.73 -0.62 5.83
CA VAL A 246 -13.48 -0.42 5.07
C VAL A 246 -12.35 -0.23 6.08
N THR A 247 -11.27 -1.00 5.95
CA THR A 247 -10.07 -0.92 6.82
C THR A 247 -10.36 -0.87 8.34
N GLY A 248 -11.44 -1.53 8.78
CA GLY A 248 -11.86 -1.59 10.18
C GLY A 248 -12.81 -0.46 10.64
N LEU A 249 -13.14 0.48 9.77
CA LEU A 249 -14.09 1.57 10.00
C LEU A 249 -15.44 1.22 9.37
N VAL A 250 -16.52 1.64 10.03
CA VAL A 250 -17.87 1.63 9.46
C VAL A 250 -18.01 2.82 8.51
N VAL A 251 -18.66 2.64 7.37
CA VAL A 251 -18.76 3.67 6.32
C VAL A 251 -20.19 3.95 5.83
N ASN A 252 -21.22 3.43 6.50
CA ASN A 252 -22.61 3.56 6.05
C ASN A 252 -23.06 5.03 5.83
N GLU A 253 -22.69 5.94 6.73
CA GLU A 253 -23.08 7.36 6.69
C GLU A 253 -21.88 8.30 6.79
N ARG A 254 -20.92 7.92 7.64
CA ARG A 254 -19.61 8.55 7.82
C ARG A 254 -18.59 7.50 8.18
N ALA A 255 -17.30 7.77 7.98
CA ALA A 255 -16.26 6.93 8.54
C ALA A 255 -16.35 6.97 10.07
N ASN A 256 -16.44 5.81 10.72
CA ASN A 256 -16.57 5.75 12.17
C ASN A 256 -15.95 4.49 12.75
N LEU A 257 -15.45 4.58 13.98
CA LEU A 257 -15.08 3.40 14.75
C LEU A 257 -16.33 2.55 15.05
N PRO A 258 -16.25 1.21 14.91
CA PRO A 258 -17.34 0.32 15.29
C PRO A 258 -17.79 0.57 16.72
N ARG A 259 -19.12 0.59 16.97
CA ARG A 259 -19.70 0.88 18.30
C ARG A 259 -19.08 0.05 19.42
N ARG A 260 -18.85 -1.25 19.19
CA ARG A 260 -18.22 -2.15 20.18
C ARG A 260 -16.81 -1.69 20.56
N LEU A 261 -16.02 -1.23 19.58
CA LEU A 261 -14.68 -0.72 19.81
C LEU A 261 -14.73 0.61 20.57
N ARG A 262 -15.58 1.56 20.17
CA ARG A 262 -15.77 2.83 20.91
C ARG A 262 -16.16 2.60 22.37
N ARG A 263 -17.11 1.70 22.64
CA ARG A 263 -17.50 1.33 24.02
C ARG A 263 -16.33 0.73 24.80
N LYS A 264 -15.55 -0.16 24.18
CA LYS A 264 -14.36 -0.75 24.81
C LYS A 264 -13.32 0.32 25.16
N LEU A 265 -13.03 1.25 24.25
CA LEU A 265 -12.06 2.31 24.48
C LEU A 265 -12.49 3.25 25.61
N ARG A 266 -13.77 3.64 25.66
CA ARG A 266 -14.33 4.44 26.77
C ARG A 266 -14.22 3.72 28.12
N ALA A 267 -14.50 2.42 28.16
CA ALA A 267 -14.38 1.64 29.40
C ALA A 267 -12.92 1.59 29.89
N ILE A 268 -11.97 1.39 28.98
CA ILE A 268 -10.53 1.39 29.29
C ILE A 268 -10.08 2.76 29.81
N GLU A 269 -10.51 3.84 29.18
CA GLU A 269 -10.22 5.20 29.62
C GLU A 269 -10.77 5.48 31.01
N HIS A 270 -12.02 5.09 31.28
CA HIS A 270 -12.62 5.21 32.61
C HIS A 270 -11.87 4.40 33.67
N HIS A 271 -11.41 3.17 33.34
CA HIS A 271 -10.62 2.36 34.26
C HIS A 271 -9.30 3.05 34.63
N LEU A 272 -8.58 3.59 33.64
CA LEU A 272 -7.33 4.31 33.89
C LEU A 272 -7.55 5.55 34.75
N LEU A 273 -8.61 6.33 34.49
CA LEU A 273 -8.96 7.51 35.29
C LEU A 273 -9.37 7.16 36.73
N THR A 274 -9.90 5.96 36.96
CA THR A 274 -10.36 5.48 38.28
C THR A 274 -9.34 4.58 38.98
N GLY A 275 -8.10 4.50 38.47
CA GLY A 275 -7.03 3.70 39.07
C GLY A 275 -7.24 2.18 38.98
N ARG A 276 -8.17 1.72 38.13
CA ARG A 276 -8.44 0.29 37.89
C ARG A 276 -7.51 -0.28 36.83
N PRO A 277 -7.19 -1.60 36.90
CA PRO A 277 -6.36 -2.23 35.88
C PRO A 277 -7.01 -2.15 34.50
N ALA A 278 -6.21 -1.71 33.52
CA ALA A 278 -6.61 -1.53 32.14
C ALA A 278 -6.03 -2.62 31.24
N THR A 279 -6.79 -3.06 30.24
CA THR A 279 -6.40 -4.12 29.30
C THR A 279 -5.47 -3.63 28.17
N LEU A 280 -5.13 -2.34 28.14
CA LEU A 280 -4.25 -1.73 27.14
C LEU A 280 -3.18 -0.90 27.84
N THR A 281 -1.99 -0.84 27.23
CA THR A 281 -0.94 0.10 27.65
C THR A 281 -1.33 1.54 27.30
N ALA A 282 -0.70 2.52 27.95
CA ALA A 282 -0.91 3.93 27.66
C ALA A 282 -0.65 4.28 26.18
N ASP A 283 0.43 3.74 25.60
CA ASP A 283 0.76 3.94 24.18
C ASP A 283 -0.29 3.37 23.24
N GLN A 284 -0.83 2.19 23.55
CA GLN A 284 -1.90 1.59 22.78
C GLN A 284 -3.17 2.45 22.84
N LEU A 285 -3.51 2.99 24.01
CA LEU A 285 -4.65 3.89 24.16
C LEU A 285 -4.44 5.19 23.38
N ASN A 286 -3.25 5.80 23.46
CA ASN A 286 -2.90 7.00 22.70
C ASN A 286 -3.01 6.78 21.19
N GLY A 287 -2.57 5.63 20.68
CA GLY A 287 -2.77 5.24 19.28
C GLY A 287 -4.25 5.18 18.89
N TRP A 288 -5.11 4.65 19.76
CA TRP A 288 -6.56 4.64 19.52
C TRP A 288 -7.18 6.04 19.58
N LYS A 289 -6.74 6.89 20.51
CA LYS A 289 -7.17 8.29 20.59
C LYS A 289 -6.79 9.07 19.34
N ALA A 290 -5.57 8.90 18.84
CA ALA A 290 -5.15 9.51 17.58
C ALA A 290 -6.04 9.07 16.41
N LEU A 291 -6.41 7.80 16.33
CA LEU A 291 -7.34 7.31 15.32
C LEU A 291 -8.75 7.89 15.48
N GLN A 292 -9.27 7.97 16.71
CA GLN A 292 -10.55 8.60 16.99
C GLN A 292 -10.54 10.08 16.55
N ASN A 293 -9.49 10.83 16.85
CA ASN A 293 -9.32 12.21 16.41
C ASN A 293 -9.28 12.33 14.88
N MET A 294 -8.59 11.43 14.18
CA MET A 294 -8.60 11.41 12.70
C MET A 294 -9.99 11.13 12.12
N VAL A 295 -10.78 10.29 12.78
CA VAL A 295 -12.17 10.00 12.39
C VAL A 295 -13.06 11.23 12.65
N ASP A 296 -12.91 11.88 13.80
CA ASP A 296 -13.73 13.02 14.18
C ASP A 296 -13.42 14.27 13.35
N ALA A 297 -12.16 14.48 12.96
CA ALA A 297 -11.74 15.58 12.08
C ALA A 297 -12.41 15.53 10.69
N GLN A 298 -12.95 14.38 10.27
CA GLN A 298 -13.70 14.26 9.01
C GLN A 298 -15.15 14.71 9.12
N ALA A 299 -15.67 14.87 10.34
CA ALA A 299 -17.04 15.29 10.59
C ALA A 299 -17.20 16.82 10.55
N LEU A 300 -16.11 17.57 10.48
CA LEU A 300 -16.15 19.02 10.27
C LEU A 300 -16.24 19.27 8.75
N PRO A 301 -17.23 20.04 8.26
CA PRO A 301 -17.15 20.57 6.90
C PRO A 301 -15.82 21.35 6.78
N PRO A 302 -15.20 21.38 5.59
CA PRO A 302 -13.99 22.17 5.40
C PRO A 302 -14.28 23.60 5.87
N ALA A 303 -13.42 24.13 6.74
CA ALA A 303 -13.45 25.54 7.09
C ALA A 303 -13.40 26.31 5.77
N GLN A 304 -14.43 27.13 5.53
CA GLN A 304 -14.45 28.04 4.41
C GLN A 304 -13.34 29.07 4.68
N GLU A 305 -12.24 28.97 3.94
CA GLU A 305 -11.31 30.09 3.71
C GLU A 305 -11.83 30.94 2.55
#